data_AF-A0A6G7YV08-F1
#
_entry.id   AF-A0A6G7YV08-F1
#
_cell.length_a   1.000
_cell.length_b   1.000
_cell.length_c   1.000
_cell.angle_alpha   90.00
_cell.angle_beta   90.00
_cell.angle_gamma   90.00
#
_symmetry.space_group_name_H-M   'P 1'
#
loop_
_entity.id
_entity.type
_entity.pdbx_description
1 polymer ?
#
loop_
_entity_poly.entity_id
_entity_poly.type
_entity_poly.pdbx_seq_one_letter_code
_entity_poly.pdbx_strand_id
1 'polypeptide(L)'
;MDAYLLTWNPEKWSRDNLLEYIARIEAGEETVPWKAIKSTPPNSRVFLTKQGKGERGIFGSGTTVGEPFESPHFDEEEATAGKTAYFVNVKFEKLFDPIGGVKVDIAELLDIHPSAWRAQQSGTKLPYEAASKLETIWNERTGSFGSMYPDEIEPGDVYVEGAKKSVTVNRYERDRKARELCVAKWGSSCSVCSFHFEYVYGAIGRDFIHVHHLKPLSEIGVEYEVDPINDLRPVCPNCHAMLHRKSPALSIEELTALVKRYGKNV
;
A
#
# COMPACT_ATOMS: atom_id res chain seq x y z
N MET A 1 -6.98 -8.29 -0.22
CA MET A 1 -7.78 -7.75 0.90
C MET A 1 -8.95 -6.98 0.29
N ASP A 2 -10.15 -7.10 0.84
CA ASP A 2 -11.30 -6.34 0.34
C ASP A 2 -11.12 -4.85 0.66
N ALA A 3 -11.47 -3.98 -0.30
CA ALA A 3 -11.36 -2.53 -0.15
C ALA A 3 -12.72 -1.84 -0.33
N TYR A 4 -12.93 -0.74 0.38
CA TYR A 4 -14.18 0.01 0.39
C TYR A 4 -13.94 1.50 0.17
N LEU A 5 -14.89 2.16 -0.48
CA LEU A 5 -14.84 3.59 -0.75
C LEU A 5 -15.67 4.35 0.27
N LEU A 6 -15.02 5.19 1.07
CA LEU A 6 -15.67 6.16 1.94
C LEU A 6 -15.77 7.51 1.23
N THR A 7 -16.84 8.24 1.46
CA THR A 7 -17.15 9.45 0.70
C THR A 7 -17.13 10.68 1.58
N TRP A 8 -16.64 11.78 1.02
CA TRP A 8 -16.68 13.11 1.61
C TRP A 8 -17.39 14.08 0.66
N ASN A 9 -18.32 14.89 1.16
CA ASN A 9 -19.01 15.89 0.36
C ASN A 9 -18.90 17.28 1.05
N PRO A 10 -18.17 18.25 0.47
CA PRO A 10 -17.96 19.56 1.06
C PRO A 10 -19.25 20.37 1.26
N GLU A 11 -20.30 20.09 0.49
CA GLU A 11 -21.59 20.79 0.60
C GLU A 11 -22.41 20.29 1.81
N LYS A 12 -22.13 19.07 2.30
CA LYS A 12 -22.84 18.48 3.44
C LYS A 12 -22.02 18.50 4.72
N TRP A 13 -20.69 18.39 4.60
CA TRP A 13 -19.79 18.40 5.74
C TRP A 13 -18.56 19.22 5.36
N SER A 14 -18.38 20.35 6.07
CA SER A 14 -17.48 21.42 5.65
C SER A 14 -16.02 20.98 5.61
N ARG A 15 -15.20 21.77 4.88
CA ARG A 15 -13.75 21.62 4.89
C ARG A 15 -13.19 21.79 6.30
N ASP A 16 -13.72 22.70 7.10
CA ASP A 16 -13.21 22.98 8.44
C ASP A 16 -13.35 21.75 9.34
N ASN A 17 -14.47 21.03 9.25
CA ASN A 17 -14.65 19.78 9.98
C ASN A 17 -13.67 18.69 9.52
N LEU A 18 -13.36 18.64 8.21
CA LEU A 18 -12.33 17.73 7.68
C LEU A 18 -10.93 18.09 8.20
N LEU A 19 -10.59 19.38 8.22
CA LEU A 19 -9.31 19.87 8.73
C LEU A 19 -9.14 19.58 10.22
N GLU A 20 -10.23 19.68 11.01
CA GLU A 20 -10.23 19.27 12.41
C GLU A 20 -9.90 17.78 12.56
N TYR A 21 -10.48 16.91 11.71
CA TYR A 21 -10.16 15.48 11.71
C TYR A 21 -8.69 15.22 11.35
N ILE A 22 -8.16 15.92 10.35
CA ILE A 22 -6.74 15.83 9.99
C ILE A 22 -5.86 16.24 11.17
N ALA A 23 -6.15 17.39 11.80
CA ALA A 23 -5.38 17.89 12.93
C ALA A 23 -5.41 16.94 14.14
N ARG A 24 -6.56 16.29 14.39
CA ARG A 24 -6.72 15.28 15.45
C ARG A 24 -5.86 14.03 15.19
N ILE A 25 -5.84 13.55 13.95
CA ILE A 25 -4.99 12.42 13.53
C ILE A 25 -3.51 12.80 13.66
N GLU A 26 -3.12 13.99 13.21
CA GLU A 26 -1.76 14.51 13.35
C GLU A 26 -1.34 14.69 14.83
N ALA A 27 -2.29 14.99 15.70
CA ALA A 27 -2.09 15.04 17.15
C ALA A 27 -2.03 13.65 17.82
N GLY A 28 -2.13 12.56 17.05
CA GLY A 28 -1.96 11.18 17.52
C GLY A 28 -3.26 10.45 17.87
N GLU A 29 -4.43 10.96 17.47
CA GLU A 29 -5.67 10.21 17.62
C GLU A 29 -5.67 8.95 16.74
N GLU A 30 -5.83 7.78 17.37
CA GLU A 30 -5.67 6.50 16.68
C GLU A 30 -6.74 6.23 15.62
N THR A 31 -7.97 6.67 15.87
CA THR A 31 -9.11 6.46 14.98
C THR A 31 -10.08 7.62 15.03
N VAL A 32 -10.68 7.96 13.91
CA VAL A 32 -11.79 8.92 13.85
C VAL A 32 -13.04 8.27 13.24
N PRO A 33 -14.25 8.65 13.69
CA PRO A 33 -15.48 8.05 13.19
C PRO A 33 -15.83 8.62 11.82
N TRP A 34 -16.04 7.75 10.83
CA TRP A 34 -16.43 8.16 9.47
C TRP A 34 -17.77 7.56 9.09
N LYS A 35 -18.65 8.36 8.47
CA LYS A 35 -19.96 7.86 8.01
C LYS A 35 -19.77 6.68 7.05
N ALA A 36 -20.48 5.59 7.28
CA ALA A 36 -20.46 4.39 6.45
C ALA A 36 -21.83 3.69 6.47
N ILE A 37 -21.99 2.64 5.67
CA ILE A 37 -23.16 1.77 5.77
C ILE A 37 -22.97 0.75 6.90
N LYS A 38 -24.09 0.27 7.45
CA LYS A 38 -24.10 -0.74 8.52
C LYS A 38 -23.32 -2.01 8.19
N SER A 39 -23.21 -2.37 6.91
CA SER A 39 -22.52 -3.58 6.45
C SER A 39 -21.05 -3.37 6.09
N THR A 40 -20.44 -2.22 6.43
CA THR A 40 -19.01 -1.99 6.23
C THR A 40 -18.22 -2.85 7.23
N PRO A 41 -17.40 -3.83 6.79
CA PRO A 41 -16.76 -4.74 7.73
C PRO A 41 -15.61 -4.09 8.51
N PRO A 42 -15.30 -4.58 9.72
CA PRO A 42 -14.06 -4.24 10.41
C PRO A 42 -12.83 -4.75 9.65
N ASN A 43 -11.64 -4.25 10.01
CA ASN A 43 -10.34 -4.68 9.48
C ASN A 43 -10.26 -4.69 7.94
N SER A 44 -10.99 -3.77 7.31
CA SER A 44 -11.10 -3.66 5.86
C SER A 44 -10.34 -2.44 5.37
N ARG A 45 -9.70 -2.58 4.20
CA ARG A 45 -9.01 -1.48 3.55
C ARG A 45 -10.02 -0.42 3.12
N VAL A 46 -9.74 0.85 3.34
CA VAL A 46 -10.59 1.96 2.89
C VAL A 46 -9.82 3.02 2.13
N PHE A 47 -10.49 3.59 1.12
CA PHE A 47 -10.06 4.78 0.40
C PHE A 47 -11.11 5.88 0.52
N LEU A 48 -10.68 7.13 0.58
CA LEU A 48 -11.57 8.28 0.68
C LEU A 48 -11.66 9.01 -0.65
N THR A 49 -12.89 9.23 -1.11
CA THR A 49 -13.18 9.97 -2.34
C THR A 49 -13.97 11.24 -2.06
N LYS A 50 -13.65 12.30 -2.80
CA LYS A 50 -14.43 13.55 -2.79
C LYS A 50 -15.60 13.46 -3.77
N GLN A 51 -16.80 13.75 -3.27
CA GLN A 51 -18.05 13.92 -4.02
C GLN A 51 -18.34 15.40 -4.28
N GLY A 52 -19.33 15.68 -5.14
CA GLY A 52 -19.76 17.04 -5.46
C GLY A 52 -19.04 17.64 -6.67
N LYS A 53 -19.09 18.98 -6.78
CA LYS A 53 -18.49 19.74 -7.89
C LYS A 53 -16.98 19.94 -7.71
N GLY A 54 -16.30 20.17 -8.84
CA GLY A 54 -14.84 20.40 -8.88
C GLY A 54 -14.02 19.12 -9.02
N GLU A 55 -12.74 19.19 -8.69
CA GLU A 55 -11.83 18.05 -8.73
C GLU A 55 -12.32 16.92 -7.82
N ARG A 56 -12.40 15.71 -8.36
CA ARG A 56 -12.85 14.50 -7.67
C ARG A 56 -11.76 13.47 -7.75
N GLY A 57 -11.72 12.56 -6.79
CA GLY A 57 -10.67 11.57 -6.73
C GLY A 57 -10.36 11.12 -5.32
N ILE A 58 -9.30 10.32 -5.20
CA ILE A 58 -8.86 9.74 -3.92
C ILE A 58 -7.93 10.70 -3.19
N PHE A 59 -8.21 10.91 -1.91
CA PHE A 59 -7.45 11.84 -1.06
C PHE A 59 -7.12 11.28 0.33
N GLY A 60 -7.53 10.05 0.64
CA GLY A 60 -7.13 9.38 1.87
C GLY A 60 -7.18 7.86 1.77
N SER A 61 -6.48 7.20 2.69
CA SER A 61 -6.48 5.76 2.87
C SER A 61 -6.38 5.39 4.36
N GLY A 62 -6.90 4.22 4.70
CA GLY A 62 -6.83 3.70 6.06
C GLY A 62 -7.41 2.31 6.19
N THR A 63 -7.71 1.93 7.42
CA THR A 63 -8.33 0.63 7.76
C THR A 63 -9.46 0.85 8.75
N THR A 64 -10.58 0.14 8.57
CA THR A 64 -11.69 0.16 9.54
C THR A 64 -11.32 -0.57 10.83
N VAL A 65 -11.75 -0.03 11.96
CA VAL A 65 -11.50 -0.56 13.30
C VAL A 65 -12.83 -0.76 14.01
N GLY A 66 -13.12 -2.02 14.38
CA GLY A 66 -14.38 -2.37 15.03
C GLY A 66 -15.60 -2.36 14.11
N GLU A 67 -16.73 -2.80 14.67
CA GLU A 67 -18.01 -2.88 13.96
C GLU A 67 -18.63 -1.49 13.74
N PRO A 68 -19.39 -1.28 12.64
CA PRO A 68 -20.16 -0.06 12.46
C PRO A 68 -21.14 0.17 13.61
N PHE A 69 -21.24 1.42 14.05
CA PHE A 69 -22.10 1.85 15.14
C PHE A 69 -23.00 3.00 14.71
N GLU A 70 -24.11 3.16 15.43
CA GLU A 70 -25.09 4.20 15.17
C GLU A 70 -24.82 5.40 16.08
N SER A 71 -24.86 6.60 15.51
CA SER A 71 -24.59 7.87 16.20
C SER A 71 -25.51 8.95 15.61
N PRO A 72 -25.74 10.08 16.31
CA PRO A 72 -26.43 11.23 15.70
C PRO A 72 -25.83 11.59 14.34
N HIS A 73 -26.67 12.06 13.41
CA HIS A 73 -26.23 12.42 12.08
C HIS A 73 -25.10 13.47 12.13
N PHE A 74 -24.15 13.43 11.21
CA PHE A 74 -23.02 14.38 11.17
C PHE A 74 -23.44 15.83 10.83
N ASP A 75 -24.70 16.01 10.45
CA ASP A 75 -25.30 17.29 10.11
C ASP A 75 -26.08 17.76 11.33
N GLU A 76 -25.80 18.97 11.80
CA GLU A 76 -26.34 19.47 13.08
C GLU A 76 -27.86 19.64 13.06
N GLU A 77 -28.44 20.05 11.92
CA GLU A 77 -29.89 20.17 11.78
C GLU A 77 -30.55 18.80 11.85
N GLU A 78 -29.99 17.81 11.14
CA GLU A 78 -30.50 16.45 11.15
C GLU A 78 -30.31 15.75 12.50
N ALA A 79 -29.20 16.02 13.19
CA ALA A 79 -28.97 15.53 14.56
C ALA A 79 -29.98 16.13 15.54
N THR A 80 -30.26 17.43 15.43
CA THR A 80 -31.27 18.12 16.25
C THR A 80 -32.68 17.60 15.97
N ALA A 81 -32.95 17.16 14.74
CA ALA A 81 -34.18 16.47 14.35
C ALA A 81 -34.25 14.99 14.81
N GLY A 82 -33.24 14.51 15.56
CA GLY A 82 -33.18 13.15 16.10
C GLY A 82 -32.80 12.08 15.08
N LYS A 83 -32.29 12.45 13.89
CA LYS A 83 -31.83 11.47 12.91
C LYS A 83 -30.46 10.93 13.28
N THR A 84 -30.27 9.64 13.02
CA THR A 84 -29.02 8.92 13.22
C THR A 84 -28.38 8.54 11.89
N ALA A 85 -27.09 8.23 11.92
CA ALA A 85 -26.35 7.63 10.83
C ALA A 85 -25.42 6.54 11.35
N TYR A 86 -25.02 5.63 10.47
CA TYR A 86 -23.99 4.65 10.76
C TYR A 86 -22.60 5.25 10.51
N PHE A 87 -21.69 4.95 11.42
CA PHE A 87 -20.29 5.32 11.38
C PHE A 87 -19.43 4.07 11.59
N VAL A 88 -18.20 4.13 11.10
CA VAL A 88 -17.15 3.16 11.41
C VAL A 88 -15.91 3.94 11.85
N ASN A 89 -15.20 3.45 12.86
CA ASN A 89 -13.93 4.06 13.22
C ASN A 89 -12.90 3.71 12.15
N VAL A 90 -12.16 4.71 11.69
CA VAL A 90 -11.12 4.54 10.68
C VAL A 90 -9.79 4.95 11.28
N LYS A 91 -8.83 4.03 11.24
CA LYS A 91 -7.43 4.34 11.43
C LYS A 91 -6.87 4.81 10.10
N PHE A 92 -6.65 6.11 9.97
CA PHE A 92 -6.07 6.68 8.76
C PHE A 92 -4.57 6.43 8.72
N GLU A 93 -4.11 5.92 7.57
CA GLU A 93 -2.68 5.90 7.26
C GLU A 93 -2.27 7.23 6.67
N LYS A 94 -3.09 7.74 5.74
CA LYS A 94 -2.87 9.00 5.04
C LYS A 94 -4.19 9.69 4.78
N LEU A 95 -4.26 10.97 5.11
CA LEU A 95 -5.42 11.80 4.85
C LEU A 95 -4.92 13.19 4.44
N PHE A 96 -5.35 13.65 3.26
CA PHE A 96 -4.94 14.94 2.71
C PHE A 96 -6.13 15.88 2.56
N ASP A 97 -5.89 17.19 2.49
CA ASP A 97 -6.94 18.14 2.13
C ASP A 97 -7.25 18.03 0.61
N PRO A 98 -8.44 17.57 0.20
CA PRO A 98 -8.78 17.38 -1.21
C PRO A 98 -9.06 18.69 -1.95
N ILE A 99 -9.13 19.84 -1.27
CA ILE A 99 -9.25 21.15 -1.92
C ILE A 99 -7.90 21.65 -2.42
N GLY A 100 -6.79 21.22 -1.79
CA GLY A 100 -5.43 21.42 -2.30
C GLY A 100 -5.04 20.49 -3.46
N GLY A 101 -5.98 19.65 -3.92
CA GLY A 101 -5.80 18.66 -4.97
C GLY A 101 -5.92 17.23 -4.44
N VAL A 102 -6.60 16.37 -5.21
CA VAL A 102 -6.67 14.93 -4.94
C VAL A 102 -5.37 14.23 -5.35
N LYS A 103 -5.06 13.08 -4.74
CA LYS A 103 -3.85 12.33 -5.09
C LYS A 103 -4.05 11.44 -6.29
N VAL A 104 -5.26 10.94 -6.53
CA VAL A 104 -5.60 10.18 -7.74
C VAL A 104 -6.87 10.79 -8.33
N ASP A 105 -6.77 11.34 -9.54
CA ASP A 105 -7.89 12.05 -10.19
C ASP A 105 -8.94 11.08 -10.75
N ILE A 106 -10.19 11.55 -10.81
CA ILE A 106 -11.31 10.76 -11.33
C ILE A 106 -11.11 10.28 -12.76
N ALA A 107 -10.43 11.02 -13.65
CA ALA A 107 -10.17 10.58 -15.02
C ALA A 107 -9.32 9.30 -15.03
N GLU A 108 -8.25 9.28 -14.25
CA GLU A 108 -7.36 8.13 -14.10
C GLU A 108 -8.06 6.95 -13.42
N LEU A 109 -8.90 7.23 -12.41
CA LEU A 109 -9.74 6.20 -11.82
C LEU A 109 -10.65 5.57 -12.89
N LEU A 110 -11.27 6.37 -13.76
CA LEU A 110 -12.13 5.85 -14.82
C LEU A 110 -11.37 4.98 -15.83
N ASP A 111 -10.08 5.24 -16.07
CA ASP A 111 -9.20 4.38 -16.89
C ASP A 111 -8.91 3.04 -16.21
N ILE A 112 -8.82 3.01 -14.87
CA ILE A 112 -8.66 1.78 -14.09
C ILE A 112 -9.93 0.93 -14.14
N HIS A 113 -11.08 1.56 -13.89
CA HIS A 113 -12.39 0.92 -13.90
C HIS A 113 -13.50 1.95 -14.17
N PRO A 114 -14.38 1.76 -15.17
CA PRO A 114 -15.27 2.81 -15.66
C PRO A 114 -16.38 3.25 -14.69
N SER A 115 -16.71 2.44 -13.68
CA SER A 115 -17.86 2.69 -12.79
C SER A 115 -17.62 2.52 -11.29
N ALA A 116 -16.45 2.02 -10.85
CA ALA A 116 -16.24 1.61 -9.45
C ALA A 116 -16.23 2.79 -8.46
N TRP A 117 -15.97 3.99 -8.97
CA TRP A 117 -15.71 5.20 -8.18
C TRP A 117 -16.96 6.04 -7.93
N ARG A 118 -18.09 5.66 -8.55
CA ARG A 118 -19.38 6.33 -8.41
C ARG A 118 -20.14 5.79 -7.21
N ALA A 119 -19.53 5.84 -6.03
CA ALA A 119 -20.20 5.41 -4.81
C ALA A 119 -21.43 6.29 -4.55
N GLN A 120 -22.60 5.67 -4.53
CA GLN A 120 -23.87 6.31 -4.13
C GLN A 120 -23.93 6.53 -2.62
N GLN A 121 -23.16 5.73 -1.87
CA GLN A 121 -23.11 5.72 -0.41
C GLN A 121 -21.70 5.42 0.09
N SER A 122 -21.34 6.01 1.23
CA SER A 122 -20.08 5.74 1.91
C SER A 122 -20.03 4.29 2.41
N GLY A 123 -18.93 3.59 2.17
CA GLY A 123 -18.75 2.17 2.52
C GLY A 123 -19.13 1.21 1.39
N THR A 124 -19.10 1.66 0.14
CA THR A 124 -19.32 0.79 -1.04
C THR A 124 -18.08 -0.06 -1.29
N LYS A 125 -18.26 -1.38 -1.46
CA LYS A 125 -17.17 -2.31 -1.79
C LYS A 125 -16.62 -2.04 -3.18
N LEU A 126 -15.30 -1.96 -3.31
CA LEU A 126 -14.63 -1.84 -4.59
C LEU A 126 -14.44 -3.24 -5.22
N PRO A 127 -14.58 -3.38 -6.54
CA PRO A 127 -14.11 -4.56 -7.26
C PRO A 127 -12.63 -4.79 -6.98
N TYR A 128 -12.23 -6.06 -6.83
CA TYR A 128 -10.85 -6.42 -6.48
C TYR A 128 -9.81 -5.83 -7.44
N GLU A 129 -10.05 -5.92 -8.75
CA GLU A 129 -9.13 -5.38 -9.77
C GLU A 129 -8.97 -3.86 -9.66
N ALA A 130 -10.08 -3.16 -9.40
CA ALA A 130 -10.07 -1.70 -9.22
C ALA A 130 -9.30 -1.32 -7.95
N ALA A 131 -9.56 -2.02 -6.84
CA ALA A 131 -8.88 -1.82 -5.58
C ALA A 131 -7.36 -2.08 -5.69
N SER A 132 -6.97 -3.19 -6.33
CA SER A 132 -5.56 -3.56 -6.50
C SER A 132 -4.79 -2.52 -7.32
N LYS A 133 -5.36 -2.03 -8.42
CA LYS A 133 -4.72 -0.98 -9.24
C LYS A 133 -4.67 0.36 -8.51
N LEU A 134 -5.72 0.71 -7.78
CA LEU A 134 -5.73 1.94 -6.98
C LEU A 134 -4.67 1.90 -5.87
N GLU A 135 -4.52 0.78 -5.17
CA GLU A 135 -3.51 0.63 -4.12
C GLU A 135 -2.10 0.88 -4.65
N THR A 136 -1.79 0.37 -5.85
CA THR A 136 -0.51 0.63 -6.53
C THR A 136 -0.28 2.12 -6.76
N ILE A 137 -1.21 2.81 -7.42
CA ILE A 137 -1.07 4.24 -7.75
C ILE A 137 -1.02 5.10 -6.48
N TRP A 138 -1.84 4.75 -5.49
CA TRP A 138 -1.88 5.43 -4.21
C TRP A 138 -0.53 5.37 -3.49
N ASN A 139 0.08 4.19 -3.44
CA ASN A 139 1.37 3.98 -2.80
C ASN A 139 2.50 4.73 -3.50
N GLU A 140 2.53 4.70 -4.84
CA GLU A 140 3.49 5.45 -5.65
C GLU A 140 3.44 6.96 -5.39
N ARG A 141 2.24 7.52 -5.28
CA ARG A 141 2.07 8.99 -5.14
C ARG A 141 2.22 9.50 -3.74
N THR A 142 1.81 8.71 -2.76
CA THR A 142 1.81 9.14 -1.37
C THR A 142 3.09 8.72 -0.64
N GLY A 143 3.95 7.93 -1.28
CA GLY A 143 5.16 7.41 -0.66
C GLY A 143 4.89 6.33 0.38
N SER A 144 3.74 5.64 0.32
CA SER A 144 3.51 4.42 1.12
C SER A 144 4.17 3.27 0.39
N PHE A 145 5.50 3.24 0.43
CA PHE A 145 6.14 1.94 0.38
C PHE A 145 5.95 1.39 1.79
N GLY A 146 5.06 0.42 1.99
CA GLY A 146 5.09 -0.37 3.23
C GLY A 146 6.54 -0.79 3.46
N SER A 147 7.07 -0.46 4.65
CA SER A 147 8.49 -0.48 5.04
C SER A 147 9.44 -1.00 3.95
N MET A 148 10.15 -0.08 3.27
CA MET A 148 11.11 -0.38 2.19
C MET A 148 12.25 -1.31 2.64
N TYR A 149 12.41 -1.51 3.94
CA TYR A 149 13.14 -2.59 4.55
C TYR A 149 12.18 -3.37 5.45
N PRO A 150 12.09 -4.71 5.34
CA PRO A 150 11.28 -5.54 6.24
C PRO A 150 11.56 -5.32 7.73
N ASP A 151 12.70 -4.71 8.05
CA ASP A 151 13.22 -4.44 9.39
C ASP A 151 13.12 -2.96 9.83
N GLU A 152 12.61 -2.05 9.00
CA GLU A 152 12.39 -0.64 9.39
C GLU A 152 11.01 -0.46 10.04
N ILE A 153 11.00 0.11 11.25
CA ILE A 153 9.77 0.45 11.98
C ILE A 153 9.28 1.83 11.48
N GLU A 154 7.98 1.95 11.25
CA GLU A 154 7.32 3.22 10.90
C GLU A 154 7.64 4.32 11.94
N PRO A 155 7.84 5.59 11.52
CA PRO A 155 8.12 6.68 12.45
C PRO A 155 6.94 6.89 13.42
N GLY A 156 7.15 6.70 14.72
CA GLY A 156 6.13 6.95 15.75
C GLY A 156 6.23 6.07 17.01
N ASP A 157 6.94 4.95 16.95
CA ASP A 157 7.17 4.10 18.13
C ASP A 157 8.29 4.67 19.01
N VAL A 158 8.05 4.76 20.33
CA VAL A 158 9.05 5.15 21.34
C VAL A 158 10.28 4.24 21.21
N TYR A 159 11.44 4.84 20.93
CA TYR A 159 12.70 4.14 20.68
C TYR A 159 13.25 3.50 21.96
N VAL A 160 12.86 2.25 22.23
CA VAL A 160 13.52 1.39 23.23
C VAL A 160 14.41 0.40 22.48
N GLU A 161 15.72 0.64 22.52
CA GLU A 161 16.73 -0.21 21.90
C GLU A 161 16.66 -1.64 22.49
N GLY A 162 16.57 -2.67 21.63
CA GLY A 162 16.56 -4.08 22.04
C GLY A 162 15.18 -4.74 22.17
N ALA A 163 14.08 -4.04 21.89
CA ALA A 163 12.75 -4.64 21.85
C ALA A 163 12.59 -5.58 20.63
N LYS A 164 12.45 -6.89 20.89
CA LYS A 164 12.16 -7.88 19.84
C LYS A 164 10.68 -7.82 19.47
N LYS A 165 10.35 -7.21 18.33
CA LYS A 165 9.01 -7.29 17.71
C LYS A 165 9.05 -8.39 16.65
N SER A 166 8.25 -9.44 16.81
CA SER A 166 8.12 -10.49 15.78
C SER A 166 7.19 -9.99 14.68
N VAL A 167 7.72 -9.70 13.50
CA VAL A 167 6.94 -9.34 12.33
C VAL A 167 6.50 -10.63 11.62
N THR A 168 5.19 -10.79 11.42
CA THR A 168 4.63 -11.87 10.61
C THR A 168 4.82 -11.54 9.14
N VAL A 169 6.03 -11.76 8.62
CA VAL A 169 6.34 -11.59 7.19
C VAL A 169 5.60 -12.69 6.42
N ASN A 170 4.87 -12.34 5.36
CA ASN A 170 4.14 -13.28 4.52
C ASN A 170 5.05 -14.46 4.14
N ARG A 171 4.67 -15.66 4.57
CA ARG A 171 5.42 -16.91 4.48
C ARG A 171 5.77 -17.31 3.03
N TYR A 172 5.08 -16.74 2.05
CA TYR A 172 5.24 -17.03 0.63
C TYR A 172 6.58 -16.58 0.03
N GLU A 173 7.21 -15.52 0.57
CA GLU A 173 8.46 -14.97 0.01
C GLU A 173 9.74 -15.76 0.40
N ARG A 174 9.61 -16.87 1.14
CA ARG A 174 10.74 -17.63 1.69
C ARG A 174 10.58 -19.14 1.57
N ASP A 175 10.13 -19.67 0.44
CA ASP A 175 10.39 -21.10 0.18
C ASP A 175 11.90 -21.32 0.05
N ARG A 176 12.49 -21.83 1.14
CA ARG A 176 13.91 -22.13 1.24
C ARG A 176 14.36 -23.11 0.16
N LYS A 177 13.53 -24.06 -0.24
CA LYS A 177 13.85 -25.03 -1.30
C LYS A 177 13.87 -24.34 -2.66
N ALA A 178 12.89 -23.50 -2.96
CA ALA A 178 12.88 -22.74 -4.21
C ALA A 178 14.11 -21.82 -4.30
N ARG A 179 14.46 -21.14 -3.21
CA ARG A 179 15.69 -20.35 -3.12
C ARG A 179 16.94 -21.20 -3.39
N GLU A 180 17.08 -22.32 -2.69
CA GLU A 180 18.23 -23.22 -2.82
C GLU A 180 18.37 -23.74 -4.26
N LEU A 181 17.26 -24.12 -4.91
CA LEU A 181 17.23 -24.56 -6.31
C LEU A 181 17.62 -23.45 -7.29
N CYS A 182 17.10 -22.23 -7.08
CA CYS A 182 17.46 -21.06 -7.89
C CYS A 182 18.96 -20.77 -7.79
N VAL A 183 19.51 -20.70 -6.57
CA VAL A 183 20.93 -20.39 -6.35
C VAL A 183 21.82 -21.53 -6.86
N ALA A 184 21.42 -22.80 -6.68
CA ALA A 184 22.15 -23.94 -7.23
C ALA A 184 22.22 -23.90 -8.76
N LYS A 185 21.17 -23.41 -9.42
CA LYS A 185 21.11 -23.32 -10.89
C LYS A 185 21.85 -22.11 -11.45
N TRP A 186 21.69 -20.94 -10.85
CA TRP A 186 22.14 -19.65 -11.39
C TRP A 186 23.40 -19.09 -10.71
N GLY A 187 23.81 -19.68 -9.58
CA GLY A 187 24.89 -19.19 -8.73
C GLY A 187 24.47 -18.06 -7.79
N SER A 188 25.45 -17.53 -7.04
CA SER A 188 25.28 -16.48 -6.04
C SER A 188 25.70 -15.08 -6.51
N SER A 189 26.02 -14.92 -7.80
CA SER A 189 26.29 -13.61 -8.39
C SER A 189 24.98 -12.87 -8.66
N CYS A 190 24.96 -11.56 -8.40
CA CYS A 190 23.81 -10.73 -8.75
C CYS A 190 23.58 -10.70 -10.27
N SER A 191 22.35 -11.00 -10.69
CA SER A 191 21.95 -11.01 -12.11
C SER A 191 21.93 -9.61 -12.76
N VAL A 192 22.05 -8.54 -11.97
CA VAL A 192 22.02 -7.15 -12.44
C VAL A 192 23.43 -6.55 -12.48
N CYS A 193 24.13 -6.53 -11.35
CA CYS A 193 25.43 -5.85 -11.21
C CYS A 193 26.62 -6.81 -11.09
N SER A 194 26.40 -8.12 -11.18
CA SER A 194 27.42 -9.16 -11.03
C SER A 194 28.15 -9.19 -9.69
N PHE A 195 27.68 -8.42 -8.69
CA PHE A 195 28.22 -8.43 -7.34
C PHE A 195 28.14 -9.84 -6.72
N HIS A 196 29.23 -10.27 -6.09
CA HIS A 196 29.34 -11.57 -5.42
C HIS A 196 29.87 -11.39 -4.00
N PHE A 197 29.03 -11.69 -3.00
CA PHE A 197 29.35 -11.40 -1.60
C PHE A 197 30.58 -12.14 -1.09
N GLU A 198 30.74 -13.42 -1.40
CA GLU A 198 31.93 -14.17 -0.95
C GLU A 198 33.23 -13.67 -1.58
N TYR A 199 33.17 -13.10 -2.79
CA TYR A 199 34.38 -12.61 -3.47
C TYR A 199 34.83 -11.26 -2.91
N VAL A 200 33.89 -10.46 -2.42
CA VAL A 200 34.16 -9.13 -1.87
C VAL A 200 34.40 -9.18 -0.35
N TYR A 201 33.64 -10.00 0.37
CA TYR A 201 33.66 -10.05 1.83
C TYR A 201 34.25 -11.34 2.40
N GLY A 202 34.69 -12.28 1.57
CA GLY A 202 35.21 -13.57 2.02
C GLY A 202 34.11 -14.46 2.62
N ALA A 203 34.49 -15.36 3.54
CA ALA A 203 33.62 -16.42 4.03
C ALA A 203 32.28 -15.95 4.64
N ILE A 204 32.22 -14.73 5.20
CA ILE A 204 30.98 -14.17 5.77
C ILE A 204 29.92 -13.87 4.71
N GLY A 205 30.34 -13.70 3.45
CA GLY A 205 29.45 -13.45 2.31
C GLY A 205 28.98 -14.72 1.61
N ARG A 206 29.40 -15.91 2.07
CA ARG A 206 28.99 -17.18 1.47
C ARG A 206 27.48 -17.37 1.60
N ASP A 207 26.86 -17.85 0.53
CA ASP A 207 25.40 -18.07 0.42
C ASP A 207 24.52 -16.83 0.66
N PHE A 208 25.12 -15.65 0.79
CA PHE A 208 24.41 -14.40 1.03
C PHE A 208 24.02 -13.76 -0.31
N ILE A 209 22.81 -14.06 -0.76
CA ILE A 209 22.18 -13.48 -1.95
C ILE A 209 20.66 -13.52 -1.80
N HIS A 210 19.96 -12.50 -2.31
CA HIS A 210 18.50 -12.50 -2.37
C HIS A 210 18.02 -13.14 -3.67
N VAL A 211 16.76 -13.54 -3.73
CA VAL A 211 16.12 -14.09 -4.93
C VAL A 211 14.88 -13.27 -5.26
N HIS A 212 14.79 -12.84 -6.51
CA HIS A 212 13.73 -11.98 -7.02
C HIS A 212 12.82 -12.75 -8.00
N HIS A 213 11.52 -12.49 -7.93
CA HIS A 213 10.53 -13.06 -8.85
C HIS A 213 10.45 -12.22 -10.14
N LEU A 214 10.64 -12.85 -11.29
CA LEU A 214 10.54 -12.22 -12.61
C LEU A 214 9.10 -11.94 -13.03
N LYS A 215 8.14 -12.69 -12.51
CA LYS A 215 6.71 -12.44 -12.69
C LYS A 215 6.14 -11.80 -11.43
N PRO A 216 5.45 -10.64 -11.53
CA PRO A 216 4.79 -10.04 -10.39
C PRO A 216 3.73 -11.00 -9.83
N LEU A 217 3.86 -11.39 -8.56
CA LEU A 217 2.88 -12.26 -7.89
C LEU A 217 1.48 -11.62 -7.82
N SER A 218 1.39 -10.29 -7.98
CA SER A 218 0.12 -9.54 -8.08
C SER A 218 -0.72 -9.90 -9.30
N GLU A 219 -0.11 -10.45 -10.35
CA GLU A 219 -0.82 -10.90 -11.57
C GLU A 219 -1.30 -12.36 -11.47
N ILE A 220 -0.87 -13.10 -10.44
CA ILE A 220 -1.18 -14.52 -10.28
C ILE A 220 -2.28 -14.68 -9.23
N GLY A 221 -3.53 -14.52 -9.67
CA GLY A 221 -4.74 -14.57 -8.82
C GLY A 221 -5.13 -15.96 -8.28
N VAL A 222 -4.22 -16.94 -8.26
CA VAL A 222 -4.46 -18.33 -7.84
C VAL A 222 -3.19 -18.87 -7.18
N GLU A 223 -3.29 -19.88 -6.31
CA GLU A 223 -2.15 -20.67 -5.84
C GLU A 223 -1.20 -21.00 -7.01
N TYR A 224 0.00 -20.40 -6.99
CA TYR A 224 1.00 -20.53 -8.02
C TYR A 224 2.13 -21.41 -7.54
N GLU A 225 2.41 -22.48 -8.27
CA GLU A 225 3.63 -23.24 -8.06
C GLU A 225 4.79 -22.46 -8.69
N VAL A 226 5.63 -21.88 -7.83
CA VAL A 226 6.84 -21.15 -8.27
C VAL A 226 7.79 -22.13 -8.95
N ASP A 227 8.15 -21.85 -10.20
CA ASP A 227 9.25 -22.53 -10.88
C ASP A 227 10.57 -21.85 -10.47
N PRO A 228 11.41 -22.48 -9.63
CA PRO A 228 12.61 -21.84 -9.10
C PRO A 228 13.67 -21.53 -10.16
N ILE A 229 13.57 -22.14 -11.34
CA ILE A 229 14.52 -21.94 -12.43
C ILE A 229 14.03 -20.84 -13.34
N ASN A 230 12.73 -20.82 -13.65
CA ASN A 230 12.18 -19.91 -14.66
C ASN A 230 11.63 -18.60 -14.06
N ASP A 231 11.15 -18.62 -12.82
CA ASP A 231 10.52 -17.45 -12.22
C ASP A 231 11.45 -16.67 -11.30
N LEU A 232 12.60 -17.24 -10.92
CA LEU A 232 13.47 -16.67 -9.90
C LEU A 232 14.85 -16.31 -10.44
N ARG A 233 15.43 -15.20 -9.96
CA ARG A 233 16.82 -14.82 -10.23
C ARG A 233 17.57 -14.35 -8.98
N PRO A 234 18.84 -14.74 -8.81
CA PRO A 234 19.67 -14.24 -7.72
C PRO A 234 20.02 -12.76 -7.94
N VAL A 235 19.82 -11.93 -6.91
CA VAL A 235 20.11 -10.49 -6.92
C VAL A 235 20.68 -10.05 -5.58
N CYS A 236 21.57 -9.04 -5.56
CA CYS A 236 22.04 -8.48 -4.29
C CYS A 236 20.93 -7.66 -3.61
N PRO A 237 20.98 -7.46 -2.28
CA PRO A 237 19.98 -6.67 -1.55
C PRO A 237 19.73 -5.28 -2.14
N ASN A 238 20.79 -4.59 -2.59
CA ASN A 238 20.69 -3.26 -3.17
C ASN A 238 19.93 -3.29 -4.53
N CYS A 239 20.30 -4.20 -5.44
CA CYS A 239 19.58 -4.34 -6.70
C CYS A 239 18.15 -4.85 -6.48
N HIS A 240 17.93 -5.73 -5.50
CA HIS A 240 16.60 -6.21 -5.15
C HIS A 240 15.68 -5.05 -4.76
N ALA A 241 16.15 -4.17 -3.87
CA ALA A 241 15.42 -2.96 -3.49
C ALA A 241 15.14 -2.03 -4.69
N MET A 242 16.09 -1.91 -5.62
CA MET A 242 15.91 -1.08 -6.82
C MET A 242 14.93 -1.68 -7.84
N LEU A 243 14.86 -3.01 -7.97
CA LEU A 243 13.86 -3.67 -8.84
C LEU A 243 12.43 -3.35 -8.38
N HIS A 244 12.21 -3.35 -7.07
CA HIS A 244 10.91 -3.06 -6.46
C HIS A 244 10.65 -1.56 -6.22
N ARG A 245 11.48 -0.66 -6.78
CA ARG A 245 11.29 0.79 -6.61
C ARG A 245 10.11 1.35 -7.41
N LYS A 246 9.59 0.59 -8.38
CA LYS A 246 8.40 0.90 -9.20
C LYS A 246 7.42 -0.27 -9.15
N SER A 247 6.16 -0.02 -9.50
CA SER A 247 5.16 -1.06 -9.68
C SER A 247 4.47 -0.91 -11.05
N PRO A 248 4.57 -1.90 -11.96
CA PRO A 248 5.24 -3.19 -11.79
C PRO A 248 6.75 -3.02 -11.55
N ALA A 249 7.35 -4.02 -10.89
CA ALA A 249 8.78 -4.06 -10.63
C ALA A 249 9.56 -3.93 -11.96
N LEU A 250 10.71 -3.25 -11.91
CA LEU A 250 11.60 -3.20 -13.06
C LEU A 250 12.06 -4.62 -13.40
N SER A 251 12.17 -4.91 -14.69
CA SER A 251 12.86 -6.10 -15.17
C SER A 251 14.36 -6.03 -14.84
N ILE A 252 14.99 -7.21 -14.79
CA ILE A 252 16.45 -7.33 -14.62
C ILE A 252 17.16 -6.58 -15.74
N GLU A 253 16.64 -6.64 -16.96
CA GLU A 253 17.18 -6.00 -18.15
C GLU A 253 17.13 -4.46 -18.02
N GLU A 254 16.01 -3.91 -17.57
CA GLU A 254 15.85 -2.47 -17.36
C GLU A 254 16.80 -1.95 -16.30
N LEU A 255 16.88 -2.62 -15.14
CA LEU A 255 17.79 -2.19 -14.08
C LEU A 255 19.26 -2.37 -14.51
N THR A 256 19.58 -3.43 -15.25
CA THR A 256 20.91 -3.62 -15.84
C THR A 256 21.29 -2.47 -16.77
N ALA A 257 20.35 -2.00 -17.60
CA ALA A 257 20.58 -0.86 -18.48
C ALA A 257 20.85 0.43 -17.68
N LEU A 258 20.12 0.66 -16.58
CA LEU A 258 20.37 1.79 -15.68
C LEU A 258 21.74 1.72 -15.01
N VAL A 259 22.11 0.55 -14.48
CA VAL A 259 23.44 0.33 -13.87
C VAL A 259 24.55 0.52 -14.91
N LYS A 260 24.39 0.02 -16.14
CA LYS A 260 25.39 0.26 -17.21
C LYS A 260 25.50 1.73 -17.62
N ARG A 261 24.39 2.46 -17.59
CA ARG A 261 24.32 3.88 -17.97
C ARG A 261 24.92 4.80 -16.92
N TYR A 262 24.64 4.57 -15.63
CA TYR A 262 25.00 5.47 -14.54
C TYR A 262 26.06 4.92 -13.56
N GLY A 263 26.24 3.60 -13.52
CA GLY A 263 27.12 2.91 -12.57
C GLY A 263 28.61 2.91 -12.93
N LYS A 264 29.06 3.74 -13.87
CA LYS A 264 30.48 3.83 -14.27
C LYS A 264 31.40 4.53 -13.23
N ASN A 265 30.88 4.82 -12.03
CA ASN A 265 31.59 5.57 -10.99
C ASN A 265 31.69 4.81 -9.65
N VAL A 266 31.71 3.48 -9.66
CA VAL A 266 32.00 2.66 -8.45
C VAL A 266 33.23 1.80 -8.69
#